data_AF-G8TTP9-F1
#
_entry.id   AF-G8TTP9-F1
#
_cell.length_a   1.000
_cell.length_b   1.000
_cell.length_c   1.000
_cell.angle_alpha   90.00
_cell.angle_beta   90.00
_cell.angle_gamma   90.00
#
_symmetry.space_group_name_H-M   'P 1'
#
loop_
_entity.id
_entity.type
_entity.pdbx_description
1 polymer ?
#
loop_
_entity_poly.entity_id
_entity_poly.type
_entity_poly.pdbx_seq_one_letter_code
_entity_poly.pdbx_strand_id
1 'polypeptide(L)'
;MDLIARLTEEHQDYVIKLSTLAETIEGIRINGRGDYFIETLDGLLVPLTSQLDDHARREEDFLFPRILERAPDSPIPVMLEDHEAIREASQGFARGYLLWRDGDDDAFNRWVTFAETLRGTFSAHMQKENLILFPLARRVLSADEIARLVPDESR
;
A
#
# COMPACT_ATOMS: atom_id res chain seq x y z
N MET A 1 17.56 -10.10 -7.10
CA MET A 1 16.71 -8.91 -7.27
C MET A 1 17.02 -7.99 -6.10
N ASP A 2 17.26 -6.70 -6.35
CA ASP A 2 17.51 -5.73 -5.27
C ASP A 2 16.19 -5.24 -4.62
N LEU A 3 16.29 -4.54 -3.49
CA LEU A 3 15.11 -4.07 -2.74
C LEU A 3 14.19 -3.18 -3.58
N ILE A 4 14.75 -2.22 -4.33
CA ILE A 4 13.96 -1.30 -5.15
C ILE A 4 13.21 -2.07 -6.25
N ALA A 5 13.87 -3.05 -6.88
CA ALA A 5 13.23 -3.90 -7.87
C ALA A 5 12.09 -4.73 -7.26
N ARG A 6 12.24 -5.25 -6.04
CA ARG A 6 11.16 -5.95 -5.32
C ARG A 6 9.99 -5.01 -4.99
N LEU A 7 10.25 -3.84 -4.43
CA LEU A 7 9.21 -2.84 -4.12
C LEU A 7 8.45 -2.42 -5.39
N THR A 8 9.17 -2.26 -6.51
CA THR A 8 8.57 -1.95 -7.81
C THR A 8 7.66 -3.08 -8.31
N GLU A 9 8.04 -4.35 -8.12
CA GLU A 9 7.19 -5.50 -8.45
C GLU A 9 5.94 -5.54 -7.57
N GLU A 10 6.09 -5.28 -6.26
CA GLU A 10 4.97 -5.18 -5.33
C GLU A 10 4.00 -4.05 -5.73
N HIS A 11 4.49 -2.90 -6.21
CA HIS A 11 3.64 -1.84 -6.75
C HIS A 11 2.77 -2.30 -7.93
N GLN A 12 3.31 -3.13 -8.82
CA GLN A 12 2.56 -3.64 -9.96
C GLN A 12 1.41 -4.56 -9.52
N ASP A 13 1.67 -5.39 -8.51
CA ASP A 13 0.67 -6.27 -7.91
C ASP A 13 -0.41 -5.46 -7.15
N TYR A 14 0.00 -4.42 -6.41
CA TYR A 14 -0.95 -3.52 -5.74
C TYR A 14 -1.85 -2.76 -6.72
N VAL A 15 -1.36 -2.37 -7.89
CA VAL A 15 -2.21 -1.76 -8.94
C VAL A 15 -3.35 -2.70 -9.34
N ILE A 16 -3.08 -4.00 -9.46
CA ILE A 16 -4.11 -5.00 -9.78
C ILE A 16 -5.10 -5.10 -8.62
N LYS A 17 -4.61 -5.29 -7.39
CA LYS A 17 -5.45 -5.41 -6.18
C LYS A 17 -6.37 -4.20 -5.96
N LEU A 18 -5.85 -2.99 -6.15
CA LEU A 18 -6.60 -1.75 -6.02
C LEU A 18 -7.66 -1.58 -7.12
N SER A 19 -7.38 -2.08 -8.33
CA SER A 19 -8.34 -2.11 -9.43
C SER A 19 -9.45 -3.13 -9.14
N THR A 20 -9.09 -4.33 -8.69
CA THR A 20 -10.05 -5.36 -8.25
C THR A 20 -10.93 -4.87 -7.11
N LEU A 21 -10.38 -4.14 -6.14
CA LEU A 21 -11.15 -3.50 -5.07
C LEU A 21 -12.21 -2.54 -5.63
N ALA A 22 -11.82 -1.65 -6.55
CA ALA A 22 -12.73 -0.68 -7.14
C ALA A 22 -13.85 -1.35 -7.95
N GLU A 23 -13.51 -2.34 -8.77
CA GLU A 23 -14.48 -3.12 -9.54
C GLU A 23 -15.44 -3.91 -8.64
N THR A 24 -14.93 -4.45 -7.53
CA THR A 24 -15.74 -5.19 -6.56
C THR A 24 -16.73 -4.30 -5.84
N ILE A 25 -16.31 -3.10 -5.42
CA ILE A 25 -17.20 -2.10 -4.79
C ILE A 25 -18.32 -1.72 -5.76
N GLU A 26 -18.00 -1.47 -7.03
CA GLU A 26 -19.01 -1.13 -8.03
C GLU A 26 -19.96 -2.31 -8.31
N GLY A 27 -19.41 -3.53 -8.39
CA GLY A 27 -20.19 -4.76 -8.50
C GLY A 27 -21.19 -4.91 -7.36
N ILE A 28 -20.78 -4.63 -6.12
CA ILE A 28 -21.68 -4.66 -4.94
C ILE A 28 -22.75 -3.57 -5.02
N ARG A 29 -22.40 -2.34 -5.45
CA ARG A 29 -23.39 -1.25 -5.61
C ARG A 29 -24.51 -1.61 -6.58
N ILE A 30 -24.19 -2.34 -7.64
CA ILE A 30 -25.15 -2.74 -8.68
C ILE A 30 -25.93 -4.00 -8.29
N ASN A 31 -25.25 -5.02 -7.79
CA ASN A 31 -25.80 -6.37 -7.64
C ASN A 31 -26.10 -6.75 -6.18
N GLY A 32 -25.74 -5.90 -5.23
CA GLY A 32 -25.83 -6.18 -3.80
C GLY A 32 -24.73 -7.11 -3.29
N ARG A 33 -24.92 -7.58 -2.05
CA ARG A 33 -23.98 -8.43 -1.33
C ARG A 33 -24.06 -9.89 -1.82
N GLY A 34 -23.26 -10.22 -2.83
CA GLY A 34 -23.11 -11.60 -3.33
C GLY A 34 -21.84 -12.28 -2.82
N ASP A 35 -21.90 -13.61 -2.65
CA ASP A 35 -20.80 -14.43 -2.11
C ASP A 35 -19.48 -14.21 -2.85
N TYR A 36 -19.53 -14.14 -4.19
CA TYR A 36 -18.35 -13.86 -5.03
C TYR A 36 -17.61 -12.56 -4.63
N PHE A 37 -18.35 -11.49 -4.32
CA PHE A 37 -17.74 -10.23 -3.91
C PHE A 37 -17.16 -10.32 -2.50
N ILE A 38 -17.81 -11.05 -1.60
CA ILE A 38 -17.31 -11.28 -0.25
C ILE A 38 -16.00 -12.08 -0.30
N GLU A 39 -15.94 -13.18 -1.05
CA GLU A 39 -14.73 -13.98 -1.24
C GLU A 39 -13.59 -13.16 -1.86
N THR A 40 -13.91 -12.28 -2.82
CA THR A 40 -12.91 -11.39 -3.42
C THR A 40 -12.35 -10.42 -2.38
N LEU A 41 -13.21 -9.79 -1.58
CA LEU A 41 -12.78 -8.83 -0.54
C LEU A 41 -11.99 -9.51 0.58
N ASP A 42 -12.32 -10.76 0.92
CA ASP A 42 -11.54 -11.57 1.86
C ASP A 42 -10.10 -11.75 1.40
N GLY A 43 -9.92 -12.07 0.12
CA GLY A 43 -8.61 -12.19 -0.50
C GLY A 43 -7.82 -10.88 -0.50
N LEU A 44 -8.50 -9.72 -0.44
CA LEU A 44 -7.86 -8.40 -0.43
C LEU A 44 -7.56 -7.88 0.97
N LEU A 45 -8.16 -8.45 2.03
CA LEU A 45 -8.02 -7.93 3.38
C LEU A 45 -6.57 -7.95 3.86
N VAL A 46 -5.88 -9.10 3.77
CA VAL A 46 -4.48 -9.24 4.20
C VAL A 46 -3.53 -8.39 3.33
N PRO A 47 -3.60 -8.43 1.99
CA PRO A 47 -2.77 -7.58 1.14
C PRO A 47 -2.91 -6.09 1.42
N LEU A 48 -4.13 -5.58 1.59
CA LEU A 48 -4.39 -4.14 1.76
C LEU A 48 -4.29 -3.69 3.23
N THR A 49 -3.81 -4.56 4.11
CA THR A 49 -3.59 -4.25 5.53
C THR A 49 -2.17 -4.60 5.96
N SER A 50 -1.94 -5.81 6.50
CA SER A 50 -0.66 -6.18 7.08
C SER A 50 0.47 -6.15 6.05
N GLN A 51 0.25 -6.69 4.85
CA GLN A 51 1.30 -6.71 3.82
C GLN A 51 1.64 -5.30 3.30
N LEU A 52 0.66 -4.41 3.31
CA LEU A 52 0.86 -3.01 2.95
C LEU A 52 1.71 -2.27 3.99
N ASP A 53 1.48 -2.55 5.28
CA ASP A 53 2.34 -2.02 6.34
C ASP A 53 3.74 -2.65 6.30
N ASP A 54 3.86 -3.94 6.00
CA ASP A 54 5.15 -4.61 5.82
C ASP A 54 5.95 -3.99 4.67
N HIS A 55 5.28 -3.59 3.58
CA HIS A 55 5.88 -2.86 2.48
C HIS A 55 6.46 -1.52 2.96
N ALA A 56 5.65 -0.68 3.60
CA ALA A 56 6.09 0.61 4.14
C ALA A 56 7.26 0.46 5.12
N ARG A 57 7.22 -0.54 6.02
CA ARG A 57 8.31 -0.77 6.98
C ARG A 57 9.63 -1.13 6.30
N ARG A 58 9.61 -1.88 5.19
CA ARG A 58 10.85 -2.15 4.45
C ARG A 58 11.49 -0.89 3.89
N GLU A 59 10.68 0.08 3.50
CA GLU A 59 11.16 1.36 3.03
C GLU A 59 11.69 2.22 4.18
N GLU A 60 10.92 2.34 5.25
CA GLU A 60 11.24 3.12 6.45
C GLU A 60 12.50 2.60 7.16
N ASP A 61 12.65 1.28 7.28
CA ASP A 61 13.73 0.67 8.05
C ASP A 61 15.02 0.54 7.25
N PHE A 62 14.95 0.30 5.93
CA PHE A 62 16.12 -0.05 5.12
C PHE A 62 16.46 0.97 4.05
N LEU A 63 15.48 1.54 3.35
CA LEU A 63 15.73 2.40 2.18
C LEU A 63 15.85 3.88 2.58
N PHE A 64 14.86 4.41 3.28
CA PHE A 64 14.76 5.83 3.61
C PHE A 64 15.96 6.35 4.41
N PRO A 65 16.47 5.65 5.45
CA PRO A 65 17.62 6.15 6.21
C PRO A 65 18.85 6.35 5.33
N ARG A 66 19.08 5.44 4.37
CA ARG A 66 20.24 5.47 3.46
C ARG A 66 20.17 6.61 2.45
N ILE A 67 18.97 6.93 2.00
CA ILE A 67 18.73 8.09 1.14
C ILE A 67 18.94 9.38 1.94
N LEU A 68 18.37 9.49 3.15
CA LEU A 68 18.51 10.68 4.01
C LEU A 68 19.97 11.01 4.35
N GLU A 69 20.83 10.01 4.55
CA GLU A 69 22.27 10.19 4.75
C GLU A 69 22.96 10.97 3.62
N ARG A 70 22.44 10.88 2.38
CA ARG A 70 23.08 11.43 1.16
C ARG A 70 22.28 12.54 0.49
N ALA A 71 20.97 12.56 0.73
CA ALA A 71 20.03 13.56 0.23
C ALA A 71 19.08 13.98 1.37
N PRO A 72 19.54 14.82 2.31
CA PRO A 72 18.72 15.28 3.43
C PRO A 72 17.45 16.04 2.97
N ASP A 73 17.54 16.76 1.85
CA ASP A 73 16.43 17.50 1.25
C ASP A 73 15.52 16.62 0.34
N SER A 74 15.60 15.30 0.47
CA SER A 74 14.76 14.35 -0.26
C SER A 74 13.28 14.43 0.16
N PRO A 75 12.34 13.92 -0.64
CA PRO A 75 10.92 13.97 -0.29
C PRO A 75 10.51 13.02 0.86
N ILE A 76 11.45 12.35 1.53
CA ILE A 76 11.17 11.33 2.55
C ILE A 76 10.24 11.80 3.68
N PRO A 77 10.35 13.03 4.23
CA PRO A 77 9.38 13.48 5.24
C PRO A 77 7.93 13.42 4.75
N VAL A 78 7.68 13.76 3.49
CA VAL A 78 6.35 13.66 2.87
C VAL A 78 5.94 12.20 2.66
N MET A 79 6.88 11.32 2.32
CA MET A 79 6.61 9.88 2.17
C MET A 79 6.17 9.23 3.49
N LEU A 80 6.74 9.67 4.61
CA LEU A 80 6.36 9.22 5.95
C LEU A 80 4.94 9.69 6.32
N GLU A 81 4.60 10.94 6.01
CA GLU A 81 3.23 11.45 6.17
C GLU A 81 2.23 10.65 5.32
N ASP A 82 2.58 10.32 4.07
CA ASP A 82 1.76 9.46 3.22
C ASP A 82 1.58 8.06 3.83
N HIS A 83 2.64 7.45 4.38
CA HIS A 83 2.56 6.15 5.07
C HIS A 83 1.61 6.18 6.26
N GLU A 84 1.66 7.23 7.09
CA GLU A 84 0.72 7.40 8.20
C GLU A 84 -0.74 7.48 7.71
N ALA A 85 -1.00 8.27 6.67
CA ALA A 85 -2.33 8.37 6.06
C ALA A 85 -2.81 7.05 5.45
N ILE A 86 -1.91 6.30 4.80
CA ILE A 86 -2.19 4.97 4.24
C ILE A 86 -2.53 3.99 5.36
N ARG A 87 -1.79 3.98 6.47
CA ARG A 87 -2.07 3.13 7.64
C ARG A 87 -3.43 3.44 8.24
N GLU A 88 -3.78 4.71 8.40
CA GLU A 88 -5.09 5.11 8.90
C GLU A 88 -6.23 4.61 7.98
N ALA A 89 -6.10 4.86 6.67
CA ALA A 89 -7.09 4.44 5.68
C ALA A 89 -7.22 2.90 5.62
N SER A 90 -6.10 2.18 5.69
CA SER A 90 -6.04 0.72 5.72
C SER A 90 -6.74 0.12 6.94
N GLN A 91 -6.50 0.68 8.12
CA GLN A 91 -7.19 0.25 9.34
C GLN A 91 -8.70 0.56 9.30
N GLY A 92 -9.08 1.72 8.75
CA GLY A 92 -10.48 2.08 8.52
C GLY A 92 -11.17 1.14 7.54
N PHE A 93 -10.48 0.78 6.45
CA PHE A 93 -10.90 -0.21 5.46
C PHE A 93 -11.16 -1.56 6.13
N ALA A 94 -10.21 -2.08 6.90
CA ALA A 94 -10.35 -3.38 7.57
C ALA A 94 -11.54 -3.41 8.53
N ARG A 95 -11.65 -2.42 9.42
CA ARG A 95 -12.74 -2.35 10.40
C ARG A 95 -14.11 -2.18 9.73
N GLY A 96 -14.19 -1.30 8.74
CA GLY A 96 -15.42 -1.05 8.00
C GLY A 96 -15.89 -2.30 7.24
N TYR A 97 -14.95 -3.01 6.60
CA TYR A 97 -15.25 -4.23 5.87
C TYR A 97 -15.83 -5.31 6.80
N LEU A 98 -15.19 -5.56 7.95
CA LEU A 98 -15.62 -6.59 8.89
C LEU A 98 -17.02 -6.31 9.45
N LEU A 99 -17.31 -5.06 9.83
CA LEU A 99 -18.65 -4.66 10.29
C LEU A 99 -19.70 -4.86 9.19
N TRP A 100 -19.41 -4.40 7.97
CA TRP A 100 -20.32 -4.56 6.85
C TRP A 100 -20.56 -6.04 6.56
N ARG A 101 -19.49 -6.84 6.48
CA ARG A 101 -19.53 -8.29 6.24
C ARG A 101 -20.43 -8.99 7.27
N ASP A 102 -20.35 -8.61 8.53
CA ASP A 102 -21.13 -9.20 9.63
C ASP A 102 -22.61 -8.77 9.66
N GLY A 103 -23.04 -7.89 8.74
CA GLY A 103 -24.44 -7.54 8.54
C GLY A 103 -24.81 -6.11 8.89
N ASP A 104 -23.86 -5.25 9.27
CA ASP A 104 -24.09 -3.82 9.45
C ASP A 104 -24.12 -3.13 8.08
N ASP A 105 -25.29 -3.04 7.46
CA ASP A 105 -25.45 -2.38 6.15
C ASP A 105 -25.08 -0.88 6.20
N ASP A 106 -25.23 -0.22 7.36
CA ASP A 106 -24.84 1.19 7.53
C ASP A 106 -23.32 1.36 7.48
N ALA A 107 -22.54 0.29 7.70
CA ALA A 107 -21.09 0.31 7.58
C ALA A 107 -20.61 0.36 6.12
N PHE A 108 -21.43 0.01 5.14
CA PHE A 108 -21.01 -0.07 3.74
C PHE A 108 -20.43 1.24 3.22
N ASN A 109 -21.17 2.34 3.37
CA ASN A 109 -20.72 3.63 2.84
C ASN A 109 -19.45 4.13 3.54
N ARG A 110 -19.33 3.89 4.86
CA ARG A 110 -18.12 4.23 5.62
C ARG A 110 -16.92 3.41 5.15
N TRP A 111 -17.12 2.12 4.97
CA TRP A 111 -16.09 1.22 4.44
C TRP A 111 -15.62 1.65 3.03
N VAL A 112 -16.56 1.96 2.14
CA VAL A 112 -16.26 2.42 0.78
C VAL A 112 -15.48 3.73 0.79
N THR A 113 -15.79 4.68 1.67
CA THR A 113 -14.99 5.90 1.83
C THR A 113 -13.54 5.57 2.17
N PHE A 114 -13.28 4.69 3.14
CA PHE A 114 -11.91 4.27 3.47
C PHE A 114 -11.23 3.53 2.32
N ALA A 115 -11.94 2.67 1.59
CA ALA A 115 -11.43 1.97 0.42
C ALA A 115 -11.00 2.94 -0.70
N GLU A 116 -11.83 3.95 -0.99
CA GLU A 116 -11.55 4.98 -1.99
C GLU A 116 -10.38 5.87 -1.56
N THR A 117 -10.31 6.27 -0.29
CA THR A 117 -9.17 7.00 0.27
C THR A 117 -7.88 6.18 0.17
N LEU A 118 -7.90 4.92 0.62
CA LEU A 118 -6.74 4.03 0.56
C LEU A 118 -6.24 3.88 -0.87
N ARG A 119 -7.14 3.62 -1.83
CA ARG A 119 -6.81 3.52 -3.25
C ARG A 119 -6.16 4.81 -3.76
N GLY A 120 -6.76 5.96 -3.47
CA GLY A 120 -6.27 7.26 -3.93
C GLY A 120 -4.88 7.57 -3.38
N THR A 121 -4.73 7.54 -2.05
CA THR A 121 -3.49 7.89 -1.37
C THR A 121 -2.36 6.93 -1.75
N PHE A 122 -2.60 5.63 -1.72
CA PHE A 122 -1.56 4.66 -2.04
C PHE A 122 -1.16 4.67 -3.52
N SER A 123 -2.11 4.89 -4.44
CA SER A 123 -1.77 5.06 -5.87
C SER A 123 -0.87 6.27 -6.10
N ALA A 124 -1.14 7.38 -5.42
CA ALA A 124 -0.32 8.59 -5.51
C ALA A 124 1.07 8.38 -4.88
N HIS A 125 1.13 7.68 -3.75
CA HIS A 125 2.37 7.31 -3.06
C HIS A 125 3.30 6.48 -3.95
N MET A 126 2.79 5.38 -4.53
CA MET A 126 3.57 4.53 -5.45
C MET A 126 4.12 5.32 -6.66
N GLN A 127 3.39 6.33 -7.15
CA GLN A 127 3.89 7.20 -8.21
C GLN A 127 5.06 8.07 -7.75
N LYS A 128 4.98 8.66 -6.55
CA LYS A 128 6.10 9.43 -5.98
C LYS A 128 7.33 8.54 -5.84
N GLU A 129 7.16 7.28 -5.44
CA GLU A 129 8.27 6.34 -5.31
C GLU A 129 8.89 5.98 -6.66
N ASN A 130 8.07 5.44 -7.55
CA ASN A 130 8.52 4.93 -8.83
C ASN A 130 9.14 6.04 -9.71
N LEU A 131 8.60 7.26 -9.66
CA LEU A 131 8.99 8.35 -10.56
C LEU A 131 10.00 9.32 -9.95
N ILE A 132 10.09 9.41 -8.61
CA ILE A 132 10.92 10.42 -7.93
C ILE A 132 11.90 9.73 -6.97
N LEU A 133 11.41 9.00 -5.97
CA LEU A 133 12.24 8.51 -4.88
C LEU A 133 13.20 7.40 -5.32
N PHE A 134 12.73 6.41 -6.07
CA PHE A 134 13.57 5.30 -6.55
C PHE A 134 14.63 5.77 -7.56
N PRO A 135 14.35 6.67 -8.51
CA PRO A 135 15.38 7.31 -9.32
C PRO A 135 16.40 8.10 -8.47
N LEU A 136 15.95 8.83 -7.45
CA LEU A 136 16.84 9.52 -6.52
C LEU A 136 17.74 8.53 -5.79
N ALA A 137 17.19 7.45 -5.25
CA ALA A 137 17.91 6.40 -4.55
C ALA A 137 19.02 5.81 -5.43
N ARG A 138 18.72 5.45 -6.69
CA ARG A 138 19.70 4.93 -7.66
C ARG A 138 20.78 5.94 -8.06
N ARG A 139 20.53 7.25 -7.89
CA ARG A 139 21.50 8.29 -8.16
C ARG A 139 22.48 8.50 -7.00
N VAL A 140 22.01 8.32 -5.75
CA VAL A 140 22.80 8.61 -4.55
C VAL A 140 23.40 7.37 -3.90
N LEU A 141 22.83 6.18 -4.13
CA LEU A 141 23.33 4.90 -3.64
C LEU A 141 23.93 4.08 -4.79
N SER A 142 25.01 3.36 -4.52
CA SER A 142 25.55 2.38 -5.46
C SER A 142 24.67 1.13 -5.55
N ALA A 143 24.77 0.39 -6.65
CA ALA A 143 24.05 -0.87 -6.83
C ALA A 143 24.36 -1.90 -5.72
N ASP A 144 25.63 -1.96 -5.29
CA ASP A 144 26.05 -2.84 -4.20
C ASP A 144 25.44 -2.46 -2.85
N GLU A 145 25.26 -1.16 -2.60
CA GLU A 145 24.57 -0.69 -1.38
C GLU A 145 23.11 -1.09 -1.41
N ILE A 146 22.41 -0.84 -2.51
CA ILE A 146 20.98 -1.19 -2.67
C ILE A 146 20.78 -2.71 -2.56
N ALA A 147 21.67 -3.51 -3.15
CA ALA A 147 21.60 -4.96 -3.07
C ALA A 147 21.80 -5.53 -1.66
N ARG A 148 22.44 -4.76 -0.76
CA ARG A 148 22.63 -5.15 0.66
C ARG A 148 21.49 -4.68 1.56
N LEU A 149 20.54 -3.89 1.05
CA LEU A 149 19.32 -3.51 1.78
C LEU A 149 18.35 -4.68 1.76
N VAL A 150 18.67 -5.75 2.46
CA VAL A 150 17.79 -6.91 2.59
C VAL A 150 17.06 -6.83 3.93
N PRO A 151 15.72 -6.79 3.92
CA PRO A 151 14.94 -7.09 5.12
C PRO A 151 15.28 -8.50 5.57
N ASP A 152 15.52 -8.70 6.86
CA ASP A 152 15.76 -10.03 7.40
C ASP A 152 14.49 -10.88 7.19
N GLU A 153 14.53 -11.85 6.28
CA GLU A 153 13.39 -12.74 5.98
C GLU A 153 13.18 -13.81 7.07
N SER A 154 13.89 -13.68 8.20
CA SER A 154 13.83 -14.55 9.35
C SER A 154 12.78 -14.10 10.36
N ARG A 155 11.48 -14.20 10.05
CA ARG A 155 10.42 -14.29 11.08
C ARG A 155 9.07 -14.72 10.53
#